data_AF-A0A7X6A4U4-F1
#
_entry.id   AF-A0A7X6A4U4-F1
#
_cell.length_a   1.000
_cell.length_b   1.000
_cell.length_c   1.000
_cell.angle_alpha   90.00
_cell.angle_beta   90.00
_cell.angle_gamma   90.00
#
_symmetry.space_group_name_H-M   'P 1'
#
loop_
_entity.id
_entity.type
_entity.pdbx_description
1 polymer ?
#
loop_
_entity_poly.entity_id
_entity_poly.type
_entity_poly.pdbx_seq_one_letter_code
_entity_poly.pdbx_strand_id
1 'polypeptide(L)'
;MATFSAGFTGRHNRSSPHAELPPGQYETQDFPVLSAGATPHVPVDAWRLEIGGDQGVVRSWSWEEFRALDTEQVNVDIHCVTRWSKLGTTWTGVPVDALLSDVDLDGDFVTAFSYGGYTTNLPLEDLLDGKAWVAFEYEAEPLDPEHGGPARLLVPHQATLGR
;
A
#
# COMPACT_ATOMS: atom_id res chain seq x y z
N MET A 1 38.94 33.60 -19.36
CA MET A 1 38.02 33.63 -18.21
C MET A 1 36.79 32.84 -18.60
N ALA A 2 36.61 31.64 -18.06
CA ALA A 2 35.41 30.83 -18.29
C ALA A 2 34.43 31.09 -17.15
N THR A 3 33.26 31.63 -17.48
CA THR A 3 32.16 31.86 -16.55
C THR A 3 31.41 30.54 -16.35
N PHE A 4 31.50 29.99 -15.14
CA PHE A 4 30.69 28.86 -14.72
C PHE A 4 29.29 29.37 -14.36
N SER A 5 28.27 28.84 -15.03
CA SER A 5 26.86 29.12 -14.72
C SER A 5 26.51 28.53 -13.36
N ALA A 6 25.84 29.33 -12.51
CA ALA A 6 25.41 28.93 -11.18
C ALA A 6 24.49 27.70 -11.27
N GLY A 7 24.87 26.66 -10.52
CA GLY A 7 24.15 25.40 -10.43
C GLY A 7 22.72 25.57 -9.89
N PHE A 8 21.83 24.73 -10.39
CA PHE A 8 20.47 24.56 -9.93
C PHE A 8 20.51 23.99 -8.50
N THR A 9 20.48 24.85 -7.48
CA THR A 9 20.30 24.42 -6.09
C THR A 9 18.82 24.12 -5.87
N GLY A 10 18.46 22.85 -5.96
CA GLY A 10 17.18 22.35 -5.45
C GLY A 10 17.03 22.77 -3.99
N ARG A 11 15.91 23.43 -3.68
CA ARG A 11 15.57 23.89 -2.34
C ARG A 11 15.37 22.66 -1.45
N HIS A 12 16.42 22.18 -0.80
CA HIS A 12 16.30 21.20 0.28
C HIS A 12 15.50 21.86 1.42
N ASN A 13 14.22 21.52 1.50
CA ASN A 13 13.45 21.78 2.69
C ASN A 13 13.97 20.83 3.77
N ARG A 14 14.88 21.34 4.62
CA ARG A 14 15.29 20.67 5.84
C ARG A 14 14.16 20.85 6.84
N SER A 15 13.45 19.78 7.23
CA SER A 15 12.88 19.58 8.58
C SER A 15 12.13 18.25 8.70
N SER A 16 12.86 17.19 9.07
CA SER A 16 12.41 16.11 9.99
C SER A 16 13.66 15.34 10.44
N PRO A 17 14.05 15.36 11.73
CA PRO A 17 15.33 14.79 12.19
C PRO A 17 15.42 13.25 12.24
N HIS A 18 14.43 12.48 11.76
CA HIS A 18 14.31 11.07 12.15
C HIS A 18 13.89 10.03 11.11
N ALA A 19 13.93 10.31 9.80
CA ALA A 19 13.82 9.25 8.81
C ALA A 19 14.94 9.37 7.77
N GLU A 20 15.85 8.39 7.75
CA GLU A 20 16.71 8.18 6.58
C GLU A 20 15.79 7.76 5.43
N LEU A 21 15.41 8.72 4.59
CA LEU A 21 14.63 8.42 3.39
C LEU A 21 15.41 7.44 2.50
N PRO A 22 14.72 6.52 1.82
CA PRO A 22 15.38 5.64 0.86
C PRO A 22 16.11 6.47 -0.22
N PRO A 23 17.24 5.98 -0.77
CA PRO A 23 18.04 6.74 -1.71
C PRO A 23 17.22 7.29 -2.90
N GLY A 24 17.31 8.60 -3.14
CA GLY A 24 16.64 9.26 -4.25
C GLY A 24 15.16 9.60 -4.03
N GLN A 25 14.62 9.36 -2.83
CA GLN A 25 13.29 9.78 -2.42
C GLN A 25 13.29 11.24 -1.91
N TYR A 26 12.15 11.94 -2.04
CA TYR A 26 11.88 13.21 -1.38
C TYR A 26 10.62 13.09 -0.50
N GLU A 27 10.62 13.74 0.66
CA GLU A 27 9.45 13.79 1.54
C GLU A 27 8.36 14.67 0.93
N THR A 28 7.10 14.23 1.03
CA THR A 28 5.92 15.00 0.68
C THR A 28 4.89 14.95 1.81
N GLN A 29 4.21 16.06 2.01
CA GLN A 29 3.05 16.16 2.91
C GLN A 29 1.74 15.84 2.17
N ASP A 30 1.74 15.94 0.84
CA ASP A 30 0.60 15.57 0.00
C ASP A 30 0.45 14.05 -0.06
N PHE A 31 -0.72 13.56 -0.49
CA PHE A 31 -0.89 12.15 -0.86
C PHE A 31 -1.04 12.07 -2.39
N PRO A 32 0.05 11.93 -3.16
CA PRO A 32 -0.03 11.94 -4.61
C PRO A 32 -0.86 10.76 -5.14
N VAL A 33 -1.85 11.05 -5.97
CA VAL A 33 -2.64 10.04 -6.67
C VAL A 33 -1.86 9.55 -7.89
N LEU A 34 -1.53 8.27 -7.89
CA LEU A 34 -0.96 7.58 -9.04
C LEU A 34 -1.92 6.48 -9.45
N SER A 35 -2.59 6.68 -10.58
CA SER A 35 -3.48 5.68 -11.14
C SER A 35 -2.90 5.09 -12.41
N ALA A 36 -2.96 3.76 -12.53
CA ALA A 36 -2.63 3.05 -13.77
C ALA A 36 -3.74 3.19 -14.84
N GLY A 37 -4.93 3.67 -14.46
CA GLY A 37 -6.09 3.81 -15.34
C GLY A 37 -7.14 4.78 -14.79
N ALA A 38 -8.39 4.66 -15.24
CA ALA A 38 -9.48 5.41 -14.62
C ALA A 38 -9.70 4.93 -13.18
N THR A 39 -9.94 5.85 -12.25
CA THR A 39 -10.24 5.51 -10.85
C THR A 39 -11.50 4.64 -10.80
N PRO A 40 -11.40 3.37 -10.37
CA PRO A 40 -12.56 2.50 -10.27
C PRO A 40 -13.44 2.98 -9.11
N HIS A 41 -14.72 3.22 -9.38
CA HIS A 41 -15.70 3.46 -8.34
C HIS A 41 -16.39 2.13 -7.99
N VAL A 42 -15.90 1.45 -6.95
CA VAL A 42 -16.45 0.16 -6.52
C VAL A 42 -17.48 0.41 -5.42
N PRO A 43 -18.78 0.18 -5.68
CA PRO A 43 -19.78 0.33 -4.64
C PRO A 43 -19.65 -0.84 -3.63
N VAL A 44 -19.78 -0.52 -2.35
CA VAL A 44 -19.46 -1.43 -1.23
C VAL A 44 -20.29 -2.72 -1.21
N ASP A 45 -21.50 -2.68 -1.75
CA ASP A 45 -22.39 -3.84 -1.90
C ASP A 45 -21.86 -4.87 -2.91
N ALA A 46 -21.18 -4.40 -3.96
CA ALA A 46 -20.54 -5.24 -4.97
C ALA A 46 -19.08 -5.60 -4.64
N TRP A 47 -18.49 -4.95 -3.64
CA TRP A 47 -17.09 -5.19 -3.26
C TRP A 47 -16.91 -6.58 -2.65
N ARG A 48 -15.84 -7.28 -3.07
CA ARG A 48 -15.42 -8.57 -2.55
C ARG A 48 -13.91 -8.60 -2.39
N LEU A 49 -13.46 -9.20 -1.30
CA LEU A 49 -12.07 -9.63 -1.14
C LEU A 49 -12.05 -11.15 -1.31
N GLU A 50 -11.19 -11.64 -2.20
CA GLU A 50 -11.07 -13.06 -2.48
C GLU A 50 -9.62 -13.52 -2.35
N ILE A 51 -9.45 -14.70 -1.78
CA ILE A 51 -8.18 -15.42 -1.76
C ILE A 51 -8.34 -16.65 -2.63
N GLY A 52 -7.57 -16.69 -3.71
CA GLY A 52 -7.51 -17.82 -4.63
C GLY A 52 -6.39 -18.79 -4.27
N GLY A 53 -6.57 -20.04 -4.68
CA GLY A 53 -5.54 -21.07 -4.74
C GLY A 53 -5.71 -21.90 -6.02
N ASP A 54 -4.97 -23.00 -6.13
CA ASP A 54 -4.90 -23.83 -7.34
C ASP A 54 -6.27 -24.34 -7.84
N GLN A 55 -7.22 -24.53 -6.93
CA GLN A 55 -8.55 -25.05 -7.25
C GLN A 55 -9.63 -23.96 -7.35
N GLY A 56 -9.25 -22.68 -7.32
CA GLY A 56 -10.17 -21.54 -7.42
C GLY A 56 -10.21 -20.71 -6.13
N VAL A 57 -11.33 -20.03 -5.88
CA VAL A 57 -11.50 -19.18 -4.69
C VAL A 57 -11.60 -20.06 -3.44
N VAL A 58 -10.66 -19.87 -2.52
CA VAL A 58 -10.60 -20.57 -1.22
C VAL A 58 -11.44 -19.85 -0.18
N ARG A 59 -11.34 -18.50 -0.15
CA ARG A 59 -12.13 -17.65 0.73
C ARG A 59 -12.60 -16.39 0.01
N SER A 60 -13.79 -15.91 0.36
CA SER A 60 -14.38 -14.69 -0.16
C SER A 60 -15.11 -13.97 0.97
N TRP A 61 -14.95 -12.65 1.05
CA TRP A 61 -15.64 -11.80 2.01
C TRP A 61 -16.38 -10.68 1.27
N SER A 62 -17.62 -10.44 1.67
CA SER A 62 -18.32 -9.18 1.41
C SER A 62 -17.71 -8.04 2.22
N TRP A 63 -18.07 -6.81 1.87
CA TRP A 63 -17.63 -5.63 2.62
C TRP A 63 -18.04 -5.68 4.10
N GLU A 64 -19.26 -6.13 4.39
CA GLU A 64 -19.75 -6.26 5.76
C GLU A 64 -18.97 -7.31 6.56
N GLU A 65 -18.75 -8.49 5.97
CA GLU A 65 -17.97 -9.56 6.61
C GLU A 65 -16.52 -9.14 6.83
N PHE A 66 -15.91 -8.47 5.85
CA PHE A 66 -14.54 -7.96 5.96
C PHE A 66 -14.40 -6.91 7.06
N ARG A 67 -15.37 -6.00 7.19
CA ARG A 67 -15.40 -4.97 8.24
C ARG A 67 -15.68 -5.54 9.64
N ALA A 68 -16.16 -6.79 9.72
CA ALA A 68 -16.39 -7.49 10.98
C ALA A 68 -15.16 -8.27 11.48
N LEU A 69 -14.11 -8.39 10.65
CA LEU A 69 -12.84 -9.02 11.06
C LEU A 69 -12.10 -8.16 12.08
N ASP A 70 -11.18 -8.78 12.81
CA ASP A 70 -10.28 -8.05 13.70
C ASP A 70 -9.39 -7.10 12.89
N THR A 71 -9.25 -5.87 13.37
CA THR A 71 -8.52 -4.80 12.70
C THR A 71 -7.41 -4.27 13.58
N GLU A 72 -6.36 -3.76 12.93
CA GLU A 72 -5.23 -3.14 13.57
C GLU A 72 -5.07 -1.71 13.07
N GLN A 73 -4.64 -0.83 13.98
CA GLN A 73 -4.16 0.49 13.63
C GLN A 73 -2.63 0.44 13.57
N VAL A 74 -2.06 0.87 12.45
CA VAL A 74 -0.62 0.86 12.20
C VAL A 74 -0.12 2.24 11.79
N ASN A 75 1.02 2.65 12.35
CA ASN A 75 1.72 3.87 11.96
C ASN A 75 2.98 3.50 11.16
N VAL A 76 2.99 3.84 9.89
CA VAL A 76 4.02 3.43 8.92
C VAL A 76 4.34 4.57 7.95
N ASP A 77 5.49 4.46 7.31
CA ASP A 77 5.86 5.34 6.20
C ASP A 77 5.43 4.72 4.87
N ILE A 78 5.05 5.57 3.92
CA ILE A 78 4.87 5.19 2.53
C ILE A 78 6.06 5.69 1.74
N HIS A 79 6.69 4.78 1.03
CA HIS A 79 7.64 5.12 -0.01
C HIS A 79 7.02 4.76 -1.37
N CYS A 80 7.27 5.56 -2.40
CA CYS A 80 6.77 5.28 -3.73
C CYS A 80 7.92 5.15 -4.71
N VAL A 81 7.82 4.20 -5.64
CA VAL A 81 8.80 4.01 -6.72
C VAL A 81 8.96 5.26 -7.60
N THR A 82 7.98 6.17 -7.60
CA THR A 82 8.07 7.48 -8.29
C THR A 82 8.77 8.56 -7.45
N ARG A 83 9.57 8.16 -6.46
CA ARG A 83 10.50 9.00 -5.69
C ARG A 83 9.90 9.94 -4.65
N TRP A 84 8.63 9.78 -4.27
CA TRP A 84 8.08 10.48 -3.11
C TRP A 84 7.92 9.55 -1.91
N SER A 85 8.07 10.10 -0.71
CA SER A 85 7.83 9.41 0.56
C SER A 85 6.92 10.25 1.45
N LYS A 86 5.98 9.61 2.14
CA LYS A 86 5.12 10.24 3.14
C LYS A 86 5.34 9.53 4.48
N LEU A 87 5.72 10.30 5.49
CA LEU A 87 6.15 9.75 6.78
C LEU A 87 5.04 9.82 7.83
N GLY A 88 5.06 8.89 8.77
CA GLY A 88 4.20 8.89 9.96
C GLY A 88 2.71 8.70 9.67
N THR A 89 2.37 8.01 8.59
CA THR A 89 0.98 7.81 8.19
C THR A 89 0.26 6.78 9.05
N THR A 90 -0.96 7.07 9.46
CA THR A 90 -1.77 6.16 10.27
C THR A 90 -2.85 5.47 9.43
N TRP A 91 -2.89 4.14 9.53
CA TRP A 91 -3.80 3.29 8.77
C TRP A 91 -4.59 2.39 9.70
N THR A 92 -5.82 2.06 9.31
CA THR A 92 -6.60 0.98 9.93
C THR A 92 -6.93 -0.07 8.86
N GLY A 93 -6.69 -1.33 9.19
CA GLY A 93 -6.87 -2.44 8.25
C GLY A 93 -6.92 -3.81 8.91
N VAL A 94 -7.26 -4.83 8.12
CA VAL A 94 -7.20 -6.24 8.55
C VAL A 94 -5.80 -6.78 8.23
N PRO A 95 -5.08 -7.40 9.18
CA PRO A 95 -3.78 -8.03 8.92
C PRO A 95 -3.89 -9.14 7.87
N VAL A 96 -2.94 -9.21 6.94
CA VAL A 96 -2.92 -10.27 5.93
C VAL A 96 -2.71 -11.65 6.57
N ASP A 97 -1.95 -11.73 7.67
CA ASP A 97 -1.81 -12.94 8.48
C ASP A 97 -3.17 -13.50 8.94
N ALA A 98 -4.08 -12.63 9.38
CA ALA A 98 -5.43 -13.04 9.79
C ALA A 98 -6.23 -13.58 8.59
N LEU A 99 -6.09 -12.93 7.43
CA LEU A 99 -6.76 -13.33 6.18
C LEU A 99 -6.19 -14.64 5.60
N LEU A 100 -4.97 -15.04 5.93
CA LEU A 100 -4.31 -16.24 5.43
C LEU A 100 -4.21 -17.39 6.45
N SER A 101 -4.60 -17.16 7.70
CA SER A 101 -4.50 -18.09 8.84
C SER A 101 -4.96 -19.54 8.61
N ASP A 102 -5.97 -19.78 7.77
CA ASP A 102 -6.47 -21.13 7.45
C ASP A 102 -6.36 -21.47 5.95
N VAL A 103 -5.50 -20.76 5.23
CA VAL A 103 -5.20 -21.04 3.82
C VAL A 103 -3.94 -21.89 3.78
N ASP A 104 -3.99 -22.98 3.03
CA ASP A 104 -2.79 -23.77 2.74
C ASP A 104 -1.92 -23.01 1.74
N LEU A 105 -0.73 -22.59 2.17
CA LEU A 105 0.19 -21.76 1.41
C LEU A 105 1.35 -22.64 0.92
N ASP A 106 1.39 -22.94 -0.38
CA ASP A 106 2.41 -23.78 -1.00
C ASP A 106 3.33 -23.03 -1.99
N GLY A 107 3.07 -21.74 -2.20
CA GLY A 107 3.81 -20.87 -3.12
C GLY A 107 4.70 -19.83 -2.43
N ASP A 108 5.78 -19.43 -3.11
CA ASP A 108 6.70 -18.38 -2.65
C ASP A 108 6.22 -16.95 -2.98
N PHE A 109 5.20 -16.82 -3.84
CA PHE A 109 4.73 -15.55 -4.37
C PHE A 109 3.21 -15.46 -4.41
N VAL A 110 2.69 -14.25 -4.26
CA VAL A 110 1.27 -13.91 -4.37
C VAL A 110 1.08 -12.90 -5.49
N THR A 111 0.07 -13.14 -6.32
CA THR A 111 -0.43 -12.15 -7.28
C THR A 111 -1.61 -11.42 -6.66
N ALA A 112 -1.44 -10.13 -6.38
CA ALA A 112 -2.53 -9.27 -5.91
C ALA A 112 -3.27 -8.67 -7.11
N PHE A 113 -4.59 -8.80 -7.11
CA PHE A 113 -5.49 -8.25 -8.13
C PHE A 113 -6.28 -7.09 -7.54
N SER A 114 -6.36 -5.97 -8.26
CA SER A 114 -7.17 -4.82 -7.89
C SER A 114 -8.34 -4.65 -8.85
N TYR A 115 -9.43 -4.08 -8.33
CA TYR A 115 -10.43 -3.44 -9.16
C TYR A 115 -9.75 -2.41 -10.09
N GLY A 116 -10.20 -2.35 -11.35
CA GLY A 116 -9.51 -1.58 -12.40
C GLY A 116 -8.46 -2.37 -13.19
N GLY A 117 -8.23 -3.65 -12.86
CA GLY A 117 -7.39 -4.56 -13.65
C GLY A 117 -5.89 -4.43 -13.39
N TYR A 118 -5.49 -3.62 -12.41
CA TYR A 118 -4.10 -3.57 -11.97
C TYR A 118 -3.75 -4.86 -11.21
N THR A 119 -2.56 -5.38 -11.47
CA THR A 119 -2.03 -6.57 -10.79
C THR A 119 -0.58 -6.33 -10.40
N THR A 120 -0.15 -6.94 -9.30
CA THR A 120 1.25 -6.93 -8.86
C THR A 120 1.62 -8.26 -8.24
N ASN A 121 2.90 -8.63 -8.34
CA ASN A 121 3.45 -9.84 -7.73
C ASN A 121 4.31 -9.45 -6.54
N LEU A 122 4.13 -10.14 -5.42
CA LEU A 122 4.83 -9.91 -4.16
C LEU A 122 5.35 -11.23 -3.63
N PRO A 123 6.56 -11.28 -3.05
CA PRO A 123 6.99 -12.43 -2.24
C PRO A 123 5.99 -12.67 -1.11
N LEU A 124 5.61 -13.92 -0.86
CA LEU A 124 4.70 -14.26 0.23
C LEU A 124 5.28 -13.83 1.60
N GLU A 125 6.60 -13.93 1.77
CA GLU A 125 7.31 -13.49 2.98
C GLU A 125 7.16 -11.98 3.29
N ASP A 126 6.80 -11.16 2.30
CA ASP A 126 6.54 -9.74 2.48
C ASP A 126 5.11 -9.46 2.93
N LEU A 127 4.22 -10.45 2.86
CA LEU A 127 2.83 -10.34 3.28
C LEU A 127 2.56 -10.96 4.64
N LEU A 128 3.45 -11.84 5.11
CA LEU A 128 3.35 -12.55 6.38
C LEU A 128 4.20 -11.88 7.49
N ASP A 129 3.96 -12.32 8.72
CA ASP A 129 4.62 -11.88 9.95
C ASP A 129 4.30 -10.43 10.35
N GLY A 130 3.05 -9.98 10.13
CA GLY A 130 2.61 -8.63 10.51
C GLY A 130 3.24 -7.54 9.67
N LYS A 131 3.56 -7.84 8.41
CA LYS A 131 4.19 -6.90 7.46
C LYS A 131 3.20 -6.27 6.48
N ALA A 132 1.97 -6.78 6.41
CA ALA A 132 0.98 -6.31 5.45
C ALA A 132 -0.46 -6.29 5.99
N TRP A 133 -1.26 -5.37 5.45
CA TRP A 133 -2.66 -5.19 5.81
C TRP A 133 -3.50 -4.91 4.57
N VAL A 134 -4.77 -5.30 4.60
CA VAL A 134 -5.79 -4.76 3.71
C VAL A 134 -6.43 -3.57 4.45
N ALA A 135 -6.02 -2.36 4.09
CA ALA A 135 -6.40 -1.13 4.76
C ALA A 135 -7.61 -0.47 4.10
N PHE A 136 -8.49 0.09 4.93
CA PHE A 136 -9.76 0.72 4.53
C PHE A 136 -9.94 2.14 5.11
N GLU A 137 -9.12 2.53 6.08
CA GLU A 137 -9.08 3.87 6.66
C GLU A 137 -7.64 4.40 6.66
N TYR A 138 -7.53 5.71 6.42
CA TYR A 138 -6.30 6.49 6.40
C TYR A 138 -6.55 7.75 7.22
N GLU A 139 -5.71 8.02 8.23
CA GLU A 139 -5.86 9.15 9.15
C GLU A 139 -7.26 9.22 9.81
N ALA A 140 -7.79 8.05 10.19
CA ALA A 140 -9.13 7.86 10.77
C ALA A 140 -10.31 8.25 9.86
N GLU A 141 -10.06 8.48 8.58
CA GLU A 141 -11.08 8.71 7.56
C GLU A 141 -11.15 7.53 6.57
N PRO A 142 -12.34 7.24 5.98
CA PRO A 142 -12.44 6.24 4.93
C PRO A 142 -11.52 6.56 3.75
N LEU A 143 -10.95 5.53 3.12
CA LEU A 143 -10.12 5.74 1.93
C LEU A 143 -10.93 6.32 0.78
N ASP A 144 -10.46 7.45 0.23
CA ASP A 144 -10.97 7.96 -1.02
C ASP A 144 -10.71 6.96 -2.17
N PRO A 145 -11.62 6.85 -3.15
CA PRO A 145 -11.43 5.97 -4.32
C PRO A 145 -10.11 6.22 -5.05
N GLU A 146 -9.66 7.47 -5.12
CA GLU A 146 -8.39 7.86 -5.75
C GLU A 146 -7.16 7.28 -5.03
N HIS A 147 -7.30 6.95 -3.75
CA HIS A 147 -6.25 6.34 -2.92
C HIS A 147 -6.40 4.83 -2.77
N GLY A 148 -7.32 4.21 -3.52
CA GLY A 148 -7.61 2.78 -3.47
C GLY A 148 -8.83 2.43 -2.62
N GLY A 149 -9.72 3.38 -2.34
CA GLY A 149 -11.00 3.10 -1.71
C GLY A 149 -11.84 2.09 -2.52
N PRO A 150 -12.65 1.25 -1.86
CA PRO A 150 -12.91 1.23 -0.41
C PRO A 150 -11.84 0.50 0.42
N ALA A 151 -10.94 -0.26 -0.20
CA ALA A 151 -9.84 -0.95 0.48
C ALA A 151 -8.65 -1.19 -0.44
N ARG A 152 -7.43 -1.09 0.13
CA ARG A 152 -6.16 -1.29 -0.58
C ARG A 152 -5.24 -2.25 0.17
N LEU A 153 -4.34 -2.89 -0.58
CA LEU A 153 -3.21 -3.59 0.02
C LEU A 153 -2.14 -2.57 0.47
N LEU A 154 -1.69 -2.70 1.72
CA LEU A 154 -0.65 -1.89 2.35
C LEU A 154 0.53 -2.79 2.72
N VAL A 155 1.68 -2.56 2.08
CA VAL A 155 2.96 -3.26 2.35
C VAL A 155 4.05 -2.19 2.53
N PRO A 156 4.29 -1.71 3.75
CA PRO A 156 5.08 -0.50 4.00
C PRO A 156 6.53 -0.55 3.49
N HIS A 157 7.16 -1.72 3.56
CA HIS A 157 8.58 -1.87 3.24
C HIS A 157 8.88 -2.04 1.74
N GLN A 158 7.89 -2.29 0.89
CA GLN A 158 8.12 -2.66 -0.52
C GLN A 158 8.87 -1.61 -1.35
N ALA A 159 8.67 -0.32 -1.10
CA ALA A 159 9.35 0.73 -1.86
C ALA A 159 10.80 1.02 -1.39
N THR A 160 11.35 0.18 -0.52
CA THR A 160 12.79 0.14 -0.20
C THR A 160 13.59 -0.88 -1.02
N LEU A 161 13.01 -1.49 -2.07
CA LEU A 161 13.72 -2.40 -3.00
C LEU A 161 14.72 -1.64 -3.91
N GLY A 162 15.75 -1.07 -3.29
CA GLY A 162 17.03 -0.76 -3.89
C GLY A 162 18.06 -1.72 -3.32
N ARG A 163 18.21 -2.88 -3.97
CA ARG A 163 19.52 -3.54 -4.05
C ARG A 163 20.29 -2.95 -5.23
#